data_AF-A0A1X0Q609-F1
#
_entry.id   AF-A0A1X0Q609-F1
#
_cell.length_a   1.000
_cell.length_b   1.000
_cell.length_c   1.000
_cell.angle_alpha   90.00
_cell.angle_beta   90.00
_cell.angle_gamma   90.00
#
_symmetry.space_group_name_H-M   'P 1'
#
loop_
_entity.id
_entity.type
_entity.pdbx_description
1 polymer ?
#
loop_
_entity_poly.entity_id
_entity_poly.type
_entity_poly.pdbx_seq_one_letter_code
_entity_poly.pdbx_strand_id
1 'polypeptide(L)'
;MTKFSDEETKKLIYLKNNEVYNKKFEMFKTNPHKITLVWNEITSELNNKFSVTEFREKYNNLIKRFRKLYLESHKSGSGGIRWKFYQDILHSEIKGCELVAPNCRDSLTIEDDENFKGELASVCV
;
A
#
# COMPACT_ATOMS: atom_id res chain seq x y z
N MET A 1 -7.72 -12.60 -17.11
CA MET A 1 -6.99 -11.90 -16.03
C MET A 1 -5.52 -11.94 -16.40
N THR A 2 -4.93 -10.81 -16.77
CA THR A 2 -3.55 -10.74 -17.27
C THR A 2 -2.57 -11.05 -16.15
N LYS A 3 -1.67 -12.01 -16.36
CA LYS A 3 -0.76 -12.48 -15.31
C LYS A 3 0.51 -11.64 -15.31
N PHE A 4 0.63 -10.75 -14.33
CA PHE A 4 1.90 -10.05 -14.04
C PHE A 4 2.97 -11.06 -13.63
N SER A 5 4.16 -10.97 -14.23
CA SER A 5 5.34 -11.68 -13.78
C SER A 5 5.83 -11.14 -12.43
N ASP A 6 6.77 -11.84 -11.81
CA ASP A 6 7.34 -11.41 -10.54
C ASP A 6 8.21 -10.16 -10.73
N GLU A 7 8.95 -10.07 -11.82
CA GLU A 7 9.76 -8.91 -12.22
C GLU A 7 8.88 -7.69 -12.47
N GLU A 8 7.77 -7.87 -13.18
CA GLU A 8 6.79 -6.81 -13.45
C GLU A 8 6.12 -6.34 -12.16
N THR A 9 5.80 -7.27 -11.26
CA THR A 9 5.23 -6.96 -9.95
C THR A 9 6.22 -6.17 -9.09
N LYS A 10 7.50 -6.54 -9.08
CA LYS A 10 8.56 -5.80 -8.38
C LYS A 10 8.77 -4.41 -8.97
N LYS A 11 8.82 -4.30 -10.30
CA LYS A 11 8.96 -3.00 -10.98
C LYS A 11 7.75 -2.09 -10.70
N LEU A 12 6.54 -2.65 -10.65
CA LEU A 12 5.33 -1.94 -10.25
C LEU A 12 5.43 -1.39 -8.82
N ILE A 13 5.83 -2.22 -7.85
CA ILE A 13 6.03 -1.79 -6.45
C ILE A 13 7.08 -0.68 -6.37
N TYR A 14 8.20 -0.85 -7.07
CA TYR A 14 9.28 0.14 -7.12
C TYR A 14 8.81 1.48 -7.70
N LEU A 15 8.16 1.48 -8.87
CA LEU A 15 7.70 2.70 -9.53
C LEU A 15 6.65 3.42 -8.69
N LYS A 16 5.69 2.69 -8.13
CA LYS A 16 4.63 3.31 -7.33
C LYS A 16 5.16 3.96 -6.05
N ASN A 17 6.28 3.48 -5.52
CA ASN A 17 6.92 4.02 -4.32
C ASN A 17 8.15 4.89 -4.60
N ASN A 18 8.39 5.20 -5.87
CA ASN A 18 9.43 6.14 -6.25
C ASN A 18 9.07 7.55 -5.75
N GLU A 19 10.06 8.28 -5.23
CA GLU A 19 9.87 9.61 -4.64
C GLU A 19 9.23 10.61 -5.62
N VAL A 20 9.59 10.55 -6.91
CA VAL A 20 9.06 11.44 -7.95
C VAL A 20 7.56 11.21 -8.13
N TYR A 21 7.15 9.95 -8.27
CA TYR A 21 5.73 9.62 -8.45
C TYR A 21 4.93 9.85 -7.17
N ASN A 22 5.50 9.55 -5.99
CA ASN A 22 4.85 9.84 -4.71
C ASN A 22 4.56 11.33 -4.55
N LYS A 23 5.52 12.21 -4.86
CA LYS A 23 5.31 13.68 -4.86
C LYS A 23 4.19 14.09 -5.83
N LYS A 24 4.14 13.50 -7.02
CA LYS A 24 3.07 13.76 -8.00
C LYS A 24 1.71 13.28 -7.50
N PHE A 25 1.63 12.11 -6.88
CA PHE A 25 0.40 11.58 -6.29
C PHE A 25 -0.11 12.49 -5.17
N GLU A 26 0.77 12.96 -4.27
CA GLU A 26 0.39 13.90 -3.21
C GLU A 26 -0.05 15.26 -3.76
N MET A 27 0.70 15.81 -4.73
CA MET A 27 0.38 17.09 -5.37
C MET A 27 -0.99 17.05 -6.07
N PHE A 28 -1.37 15.89 -6.63
CA PHE A 28 -2.57 15.75 -7.43
C PHE A 28 -3.70 15.00 -6.72
N LYS A 29 -3.60 14.73 -5.42
CA LYS A 29 -4.56 13.89 -4.68
C LYS A 29 -6.03 14.32 -4.80
N THR A 30 -6.27 15.61 -5.01
CA THR A 30 -7.62 16.19 -5.19
C THR A 30 -8.10 16.23 -6.65
N ASN A 31 -7.26 15.85 -7.61
CA ASN A 31 -7.57 15.91 -9.03
C ASN A 31 -7.48 14.50 -9.68
N PRO A 32 -8.63 13.80 -9.82
CA PRO A 32 -8.66 12.43 -10.36
C PRO A 32 -8.07 12.28 -11.77
N HIS A 33 -8.23 13.31 -12.62
CA HIS A 33 -7.66 13.29 -13.96
C HIS A 33 -6.13 13.30 -13.91
N LYS A 34 -5.54 14.19 -13.11
CA LYS A 34 -4.08 14.25 -12.95
C LYS A 34 -3.52 12.99 -12.29
N ILE A 35 -4.22 12.40 -11.32
CA ILE A 35 -3.84 11.10 -10.75
C ILE A 35 -3.80 10.02 -11.83
N THR A 36 -4.78 10.00 -12.73
CA THR A 36 -4.82 9.06 -13.86
C THR A 36 -3.65 9.28 -14.82
N LEU A 37 -3.23 10.53 -15.06
CA LEU A 37 -2.02 10.84 -15.84
C LEU A 37 -0.76 10.28 -15.19
N VAL A 38 -0.61 10.41 -13.86
CA VAL A 38 0.54 9.82 -13.14
C VAL A 38 0.56 8.30 -13.30
N TRP A 39 -0.60 7.64 -13.25
CA TRP A 39 -0.68 6.21 -13.52
C TRP A 39 -0.30 5.87 -14.96
N ASN A 40 -0.70 6.66 -15.95
CA ASN A 40 -0.31 6.47 -17.35
C ASN A 40 1.21 6.63 -17.56
N GLU A 41 1.86 7.55 -16.84
CA GLU A 41 3.31 7.68 -16.86
C GLU A 41 3.98 6.39 -16.34
N ILE A 42 3.47 5.83 -15.24
CA ILE A 42 3.97 4.56 -14.67
C ILE A 42 3.73 3.38 -15.62
N THR A 43 2.59 3.30 -16.30
CA THR A 43 2.36 2.23 -17.29
C THR A 43 3.27 2.35 -18.50
N SER A 44 3.63 3.58 -18.88
CA SER A 44 4.56 3.85 -19.98
C SER A 44 5.96 3.34 -19.67
N GLU A 45 6.43 3.46 -18.43
CA GLU A 45 7.70 2.86 -17.94
C GLU A 45 7.70 1.31 -18.00
N LEU A 46 6.53 0.70 -18.13
CA LEU A 46 6.31 -0.74 -18.31
C LEU A 46 5.89 -1.08 -19.74
N ASN A 47 6.30 -0.25 -20.71
CA ASN A 47 6.06 -0.39 -22.14
C ASN A 47 4.57 -0.49 -22.49
N ASN A 48 3.69 0.09 -21.67
CA ASN A 48 2.24 0.04 -21.82
C ASN A 48 1.69 -1.40 -21.98
N LYS A 49 2.38 -2.38 -21.39
CA LYS A 49 1.98 -3.80 -21.47
C LYS A 49 0.64 -4.07 -20.79
N PHE A 50 0.29 -3.29 -19.78
CA PHE A 50 -0.98 -3.38 -19.06
C PHE A 50 -1.65 -2.01 -19.01
N SER A 51 -2.98 -2.01 -18.96
CA SER A 51 -3.77 -0.81 -18.77
C SER A 51 -3.60 -0.23 -17.36
N VAL A 52 -3.86 1.07 -17.21
CA VAL A 52 -3.89 1.75 -15.91
C VAL A 52 -4.82 1.03 -14.92
N THR A 53 -5.97 0.56 -15.39
CA THR A 53 -6.95 -0.16 -14.56
C THR A 53 -6.36 -1.44 -14.00
N GLU A 54 -5.71 -2.26 -14.84
CA GLU A 54 -5.03 -3.50 -14.42
C GLU A 54 -3.90 -3.22 -13.42
N PHE A 55 -3.14 -2.14 -13.63
CA PHE A 55 -2.09 -1.71 -12.69
C PHE A 55 -2.64 -1.35 -11.32
N ARG A 56 -3.70 -0.54 -11.28
CA ARG A 56 -4.32 -0.10 -10.03
C ARG A 56 -4.90 -1.28 -9.27
N GLU A 57 -5.63 -2.15 -9.97
CA GLU A 57 -6.19 -3.36 -9.37
C GLU A 57 -5.09 -4.27 -8.81
N LYS A 58 -4.02 -4.51 -9.59
CA LYS A 58 -2.87 -5.31 -9.16
C LYS A 58 -2.22 -4.72 -7.90
N TYR A 59 -1.94 -3.42 -7.88
CA TYR A 59 -1.34 -2.74 -6.73
C TYR A 59 -2.23 -2.82 -5.49
N ASN A 60 -3.51 -2.51 -5.63
CA ASN A 60 -4.47 -2.55 -4.52
C ASN A 60 -4.57 -3.96 -3.93
N ASN A 61 -4.55 -5.00 -4.77
CA ASN A 61 -4.52 -6.39 -4.32
C ASN A 61 -3.23 -6.75 -3.55
N LEU A 62 -2.07 -6.22 -3.97
CA LEU A 62 -0.81 -6.39 -3.25
C LEU A 62 -0.87 -5.73 -1.87
N ILE A 63 -1.31 -4.48 -1.78
CA ILE A 63 -1.41 -3.74 -0.52
C ILE A 63 -2.44 -4.38 0.42
N LYS A 64 -3.60 -4.81 -0.09
CA LYS A 64 -4.60 -5.53 0.71
C LYS A 64 -4.02 -6.80 1.32
N ARG A 65 -3.28 -7.59 0.53
CA ARG A 65 -2.60 -8.80 1.02
C ARG A 65 -1.49 -8.47 2.02
N PHE A 66 -0.70 -7.44 1.77
CA PHE A 66 0.34 -6.96 2.68
C PHE A 66 -0.26 -6.62 4.05
N ARG A 67 -1.29 -5.76 4.11
CA ARG A 67 -1.95 -5.34 5.35
C ARG A 67 -2.50 -6.52 6.15
N LYS A 68 -3.09 -7.50 5.47
CA LYS A 68 -3.57 -8.73 6.09
C LYS A 68 -2.43 -9.51 6.76
N LEU A 69 -1.36 -9.78 6.02
CA LEU A 69 -0.20 -10.52 6.54
C LEU A 69 0.50 -9.76 7.68
N TYR A 70 0.67 -8.45 7.53
CA TYR A 70 1.24 -7.59 8.56
C TYR A 70 0.45 -7.72 9.87
N LEU A 71 -0.88 -7.55 9.83
CA LEU A 71 -1.75 -7.67 10.99
C LEU A 71 -1.70 -9.07 11.63
N GLU A 72 -1.69 -10.13 10.81
CA GLU A 72 -1.59 -11.52 11.28
C GLU A 72 -0.27 -11.78 12.02
N SER A 73 0.86 -11.26 11.50
CA SER A 73 2.16 -11.46 12.15
C SER A 73 2.29 -10.80 13.51
N HIS A 74 1.62 -9.66 13.72
CA HIS A 74 1.59 -8.98 15.01
C HIS A 74 0.71 -9.68 16.04
N LYS A 75 -0.23 -10.54 15.61
CA LYS A 75 -1.14 -11.27 16.52
C LYS A 75 -0.59 -12.61 17.01
N SER A 76 0.21 -13.31 16.20
CA SER A 76 0.49 -14.73 16.43
C SER A 76 1.89 -15.07 16.94
N GLY A 77 2.69 -14.11 17.41
CA GLY A 77 4.01 -14.41 17.97
C GLY A 77 4.97 -15.03 16.93
N SER A 78 5.53 -14.19 16.07
CA SER A 78 6.78 -14.44 15.31
C SER A 78 6.84 -15.66 14.36
N GLY A 79 5.73 -16.05 13.75
CA GLY A 79 5.81 -16.79 12.48
C GLY A 79 6.26 -15.84 11.36
N GLY A 80 7.52 -15.90 10.94
CA GLY A 80 8.05 -15.00 9.90
C GLY A 80 7.20 -15.03 8.62
N ILE A 81 6.81 -13.86 8.11
CA ILE A 81 5.96 -13.78 6.91
C ILE A 81 6.74 -14.27 5.69
N ARG A 82 6.35 -15.42 5.15
CA ARG A 82 6.91 -15.99 3.91
C ARG A 82 6.08 -15.57 2.70
N TRP A 83 6.14 -14.29 2.35
CA TRP A 83 5.57 -13.80 1.09
C TRP A 83 6.60 -13.02 0.29
N LYS A 84 6.79 -13.42 -0.97
CA LYS A 84 7.91 -12.98 -1.83
C LYS A 84 7.99 -11.47 -2.10
N PHE A 85 6.88 -10.74 -1.97
CA PHE A 85 6.82 -9.28 -2.14
C PHE A 85 6.72 -8.52 -0.81
N TYR A 86 6.76 -9.24 0.31
CA TYR A 86 6.54 -8.63 1.63
C TYR A 86 7.62 -7.59 1.94
N GLN A 87 8.89 -7.94 1.75
CA GLN A 87 10.01 -7.03 1.99
C GLN A 87 10.00 -5.85 1.01
N ASP A 88 9.72 -6.09 -0.28
CA ASP A 88 9.65 -5.02 -1.29
C ASP A 88 8.63 -3.94 -0.89
N ILE A 89 7.46 -4.35 -0.38
CA ILE A 89 6.42 -3.43 0.09
C ILE A 89 6.77 -2.82 1.45
N LEU A 90 7.27 -3.63 2.40
CA LEU A 90 7.64 -3.16 3.74
C LEU A 90 8.69 -2.04 3.67
N HIS A 91 9.77 -2.24 2.92
CA HIS A 91 10.81 -1.22 2.71
C HIS A 91 10.27 0.06 2.05
N SER A 92 9.24 -0.08 1.21
CA SER A 92 8.65 1.04 0.50
C SER A 92 7.65 1.85 1.34
N GLU A 93 6.87 1.17 2.19
CA GLU A 93 5.89 1.80 3.09
C GLU A 93 6.60 2.42 4.32
N ILE A 94 7.65 1.77 4.85
CA ILE A 94 8.43 2.30 5.98
C ILE A 94 9.18 3.59 5.61
N LYS A 95 9.65 3.74 4.36
CA LYS A 95 10.22 5.01 3.88
C LYS A 95 9.21 6.18 3.90
N GLY A 96 7.90 5.91 3.91
CA GLY A 96 6.87 6.91 4.15
C GLY A 96 6.64 7.23 5.64
N CYS A 97 7.09 6.36 6.55
CA CYS A 97 6.88 6.45 7.99
C CYS A 97 8.12 6.84 8.81
N GLU A 98 9.30 7.05 8.21
CA GLU A 98 10.52 7.51 8.92
C GLU A 98 10.45 8.98 9.44
N LEU A 99 9.25 9.54 9.65
CA LEU A 99 9.04 10.79 10.38
C LEU A 99 8.02 10.73 11.52
N VAL A 100 7.66 9.55 12.03
CA VAL A 100 6.98 9.48 13.34
C VAL A 100 7.56 8.34 14.16
N ALA A 101 8.55 8.69 14.99
CA ALA A 101 8.94 7.90 16.16
C ALA A 101 7.69 7.58 17.02
N PRO A 102 7.68 6.47 17.77
CA PRO A 102 6.47 5.85 18.27
C PRO A 102 5.89 6.69 19.41
N ASN A 103 4.91 7.53 19.09
CA ASN A 103 3.98 8.02 20.09
C ASN A 103 2.61 8.22 19.46
N CYS A 104 1.65 7.54 20.11
CA CYS A 104 0.23 7.79 20.04
C CYS A 104 -0.51 7.35 18.77
N ARG A 105 -1.26 6.25 18.95
CA ARG A 105 -2.73 6.31 19.05
C ARG A 105 -3.41 7.06 17.90
N ASP A 106 -4.03 6.26 17.04
CA ASP A 106 -5.24 6.54 16.26
C ASP A 106 -5.30 7.87 15.49
N SER A 107 -5.20 7.77 14.17
CA SER A 107 -6.07 8.51 13.22
C SER A 107 -5.90 7.95 11.80
N LEU A 108 -6.50 6.79 11.56
CA LEU A 108 -6.87 6.34 10.22
C LEU A 108 -8.39 6.47 10.11
N THR A 109 -8.87 7.69 9.88
CA THR A 109 -10.28 7.97 9.59
C THR A 109 -10.54 7.73 8.11
N ILE A 110 -10.96 6.52 7.78
CA ILE A 110 -11.70 6.11 6.57
C ILE A 110 -12.39 4.81 7.03
N GLU A 111 -13.71 4.72 7.29
CA GLU A 111 -14.88 5.29 6.63
C GLU A 111 -16.08 5.25 7.60
N ASP A 112 -17.15 5.99 7.28
CA ASP A 112 -18.48 5.86 7.88
C ASP A 112 -18.94 4.39 7.93
N ASP A 113 -18.75 3.74 9.07
CA ASP A 113 -19.42 2.47 9.41
C ASP A 113 -19.61 2.43 10.93
N GLU A 114 -20.81 2.83 11.37
CA GLU A 114 -21.25 2.86 12.77
C GLU A 114 -21.41 1.45 13.35
N ASN A 115 -20.33 0.68 13.52
CA ASN A 115 -20.43 -0.57 14.32
C ASN A 115 -19.12 -1.11 14.92
N PHE A 116 -18.17 -0.25 15.27
CA PHE A 116 -16.96 -0.69 15.99
C PHE A 116 -16.64 0.16 17.22
N LYS A 117 -17.67 0.48 18.01
CA LYS A 117 -17.53 1.08 19.35
C LYS A 117 -18.17 0.16 20.38
N GLY A 118 -17.35 -0.72 20.95
CA GLY A 118 -17.74 -1.46 22.14
C GLY A 118 -16.95 -2.75 22.28
N GLU A 119 -15.66 -2.65 22.65
CA GLU A 119 -14.94 -3.65 23.46
C GLU A 119 -13.44 -3.31 23.53
N LEU A 120 -13.07 -2.17 24.12
CA LEU A 120 -11.69 -1.94 24.59
C LEU A 120 -11.69 -1.14 25.91
N ALA A 121 -12.67 -1.41 26.78
CA ALA A 121 -12.67 -0.95 28.16
C ALA A 121 -12.64 -2.17 29.09
N SER A 122 -11.45 -2.74 29.28
CA SER A 122 -11.04 -3.52 30.46
C SER A 122 -9.85 -4.40 30.09
N VAL A 123 -8.64 -3.83 30.09
CA VAL A 123 -7.41 -4.47 30.60
C VAL A 123 -6.40 -3.35 30.82
N CYS A 124 -6.25 -2.89 32.06
CA CYS A 124 -5.01 -2.47 32.71
C CYS A 124 -5.38 -2.16 34.17
N VAL A 125 -4.97 -3.06 35.08
CA VAL A 125 -5.01 -2.87 36.55
C VAL A 125 -3.92 -1.90 36.95
#